data_AF-A0A7V6U1J8-F1
#
_entry.id   AF-A0A7V6U1J8-F1
#
_cell.length_a   1.000
_cell.length_b   1.000
_cell.length_c   1.000
_cell.angle_alpha   90.00
_cell.angle_beta   90.00
_cell.angle_gamma   90.00
#
_symmetry.space_group_name_H-M   'P 1'
#
loop_
_entity.id
_entity.type
_entity.pdbx_description
1 polymer ?
#
loop_
_entity_poly.entity_id
_entity_poly.type
_entity_poly.pdbx_seq_one_letter_code
_entity_poly.pdbx_strand_id
1 'polypeptide(L)'
;MNSAPQPALIDPRELTPTERKLLREVATYKFYRRRNGWAIPGQGSKVSLRSVDNLSRKHLISDRSECLRLTGVGQMVLAVMQERERAKTERKAAQ
;
A
#
# COMPACT_ATOMS: atom_id res chain seq x y z
N MET A 1 -8.17 22.95 -20.29
CA MET A 1 -7.83 21.55 -19.97
C MET A 1 -7.01 21.56 -18.68
N ASN A 2 -7.64 21.27 -17.53
CA ASN A 2 -6.92 21.18 -16.25
C ASN A 2 -6.36 19.76 -16.12
N SER A 3 -5.17 19.53 -16.66
CA SER A 3 -4.40 18.32 -16.38
C SER A 3 -3.93 18.41 -14.93
N ALA A 4 -4.68 17.82 -14.00
CA ALA A 4 -4.16 17.61 -12.65
C ALA A 4 -2.81 16.88 -12.80
N PRO A 5 -1.74 17.34 -12.11
CA PRO A 5 -0.44 16.70 -12.21
C PRO A 5 -0.60 15.23 -11.83
N GLN A 6 -0.28 14.31 -12.75
CA GLN A 6 -0.28 12.89 -12.44
C GLN A 6 0.82 12.66 -11.39
N PRO A 7 0.50 12.03 -10.25
CA PRO A 7 1.51 11.71 -9.26
C PRO A 7 2.59 10.82 -9.91
N ALA A 8 3.85 11.24 -9.77
CA ALA A 8 4.98 10.48 -10.27
C ALA A 8 4.95 9.06 -9.67
N LEU A 9 5.19 8.05 -10.51
CA LEU A 9 5.21 6.65 -10.07
C LEU A 9 6.40 6.44 -9.14
N ILE A 10 6.13 6.18 -7.85
CA ILE A 10 7.14 5.94 -6.81
C ILE A 10 7.81 4.58 -7.02
N ASP A 11 9.15 4.51 -6.97
CA ASP A 11 9.83 3.20 -6.94
C ASP A 11 9.56 2.51 -5.58
N PRO A 12 9.10 1.25 -5.56
CA PRO A 12 8.90 0.51 -4.31
C PRO A 12 10.11 0.40 -3.36
N ARG A 13 11.32 0.68 -3.82
CA ARG A 13 12.54 0.76 -3.01
C ARG A 13 12.54 1.95 -2.05
N GLU A 14 11.86 3.03 -2.42
CA GLU A 14 11.72 4.24 -1.59
C GLU A 14 10.70 4.05 -0.44
N LEU A 15 9.94 2.96 -0.47
CA LEU A 15 9.06 2.58 0.63
C LEU A 15 9.85 1.90 1.74
N THR A 16 9.53 2.25 2.98
CA THR A 16 10.02 1.53 4.15
C THR A 16 9.47 0.09 4.17
N PRO A 17 10.11 -0.85 4.89
CA PRO A 17 9.57 -2.20 5.05
C PRO A 17 8.14 -2.22 5.59
N THR A 18 7.83 -1.33 6.54
CA THR A 18 6.49 -1.19 7.13
C THR A 18 5.46 -0.69 6.13
N GLU A 19 5.82 0.29 5.29
CA GLU A 19 4.93 0.78 4.23
C GLU A 19 4.68 -0.28 3.16
N ARG A 20 5.71 -1.03 2.75
CA ARG A 20 5.55 -2.16 1.82
C ARG A 20 4.64 -3.24 2.38
N LYS A 21 4.78 -3.56 3.67
CA LYS A 21 3.91 -4.51 4.37
C LYS A 21 2.48 -4.01 4.38
N LEU A 22 2.26 -2.78 4.82
CA LEU A 22 0.93 -2.17 4.90
C LEU A 22 0.26 -2.08 3.53
N LEU A 23 0.99 -1.72 2.47
CA LEU A 23 0.45 -1.67 1.12
C LEU A 23 -0.06 -3.05 0.65
N ARG A 24 0.69 -4.12 0.95
CA ARG A 24 0.24 -5.50 0.71
C ARG A 24 -0.99 -5.85 1.54
N GLU A 25 -1.02 -5.48 2.81
CA GLU A 25 -2.16 -5.75 3.68
C GLU A 25 -3.42 -5.04 3.20
N VAL A 26 -3.34 -3.77 2.79
CA VAL A 26 -4.48 -3.00 2.26
C VAL A 26 -5.03 -3.61 0.96
N ALA A 27 -4.17 -4.27 0.17
CA ALA A 27 -4.59 -5.01 -1.00
C ALA A 27 -5.38 -6.29 -0.66
N THR A 28 -5.06 -6.92 0.47
CA THR A 28 -5.60 -8.23 0.88
C THR A 28 -6.81 -8.11 1.80
N TYR A 29 -6.84 -7.10 2.68
CA TYR A 29 -7.80 -7.00 3.77
C TYR A 29 -8.54 -5.67 3.75
N LYS A 30 -9.80 -5.70 4.22
CA LYS A 30 -10.58 -4.48 4.44
C LYS A 30 -10.24 -3.89 5.80
N PHE A 31 -9.57 -2.73 5.78
CA PHE A 31 -9.31 -1.95 6.98
C PHE A 31 -10.43 -0.95 7.22
N TYR A 32 -10.98 -0.95 8.44
CA TYR A 32 -12.01 0.00 8.86
C TYR A 32 -11.47 0.95 9.92
N ARG A 33 -12.01 2.17 9.93
CA ARG A 33 -11.62 3.20 10.90
C ARG A 33 -11.98 2.77 12.33
N ARG A 34 -11.04 2.92 13.26
CA ARG A 34 -11.22 2.68 14.70
C ARG A 34 -10.61 3.81 15.53
N ARG A 35 -10.87 3.84 16.84
CA ARG A 35 -10.21 4.79 17.75
C ARG A 35 -8.69 4.67 17.61
N ASN A 36 -8.03 5.77 17.24
CA ASN A 36 -6.59 5.91 17.05
C ASN A 36 -5.93 5.05 15.95
N GLY A 37 -6.70 4.53 14.99
CA GLY A 37 -6.10 3.79 13.88
C GLY A 37 -7.09 3.18 12.90
N TRP A 38 -6.59 2.19 12.18
CA TRP A 38 -7.31 1.37 11.23
C TRP A 38 -7.12 -0.09 11.59
N ALA A 39 -8.16 -0.90 11.49
CA ALA A 39 -8.08 -2.30 11.91
C ALA A 39 -8.81 -3.21 10.93
N ILE A 40 -8.31 -4.44 10.83
CA ILE A 40 -8.99 -5.53 10.13
C ILE A 40 -10.01 -6.15 11.09
N PRO A 41 -11.30 -6.26 10.72
CA PRO A 41 -12.31 -6.88 11.56
C PRO A 41 -11.91 -8.30 11.95
N GLY A 42 -12.05 -8.65 13.23
CA GLY A 42 -11.73 -9.98 13.74
C GLY A 42 -10.24 -10.29 13.93
N GLN A 43 -9.32 -9.47 13.41
CA GLN A 43 -7.88 -9.81 13.41
C GLN A 43 -7.06 -9.12 14.52
N GLY A 44 -7.66 -8.23 15.33
CA GLY A 44 -7.02 -7.54 16.47
C GLY A 44 -5.88 -6.56 16.13
N SER A 45 -5.21 -6.76 14.99
CA SER A 45 -4.12 -5.93 14.48
C SER A 45 -4.61 -4.54 14.12
N LYS A 46 -3.91 -3.53 14.64
CA LYS A 46 -4.20 -2.11 14.41
C LYS A 46 -3.02 -1.45 13.69
N VAL A 47 -3.34 -0.71 12.65
CA VAL A 47 -2.42 0.16 11.94
C VAL A 47 -2.59 1.57 12.47
N SER A 48 -1.46 2.23 12.77
CA SER A 48 -1.47 3.59 13.29
C SER A 48 -1.94 4.61 12.25
N LEU A 49 -2.51 5.73 12.70
CA LEU A 49 -2.87 6.84 11.81
C LEU A 49 -1.67 7.36 11.02
N ARG A 50 -0.50 7.43 11.66
CA ARG A 50 0.72 7.90 11.03
C ARG A 50 1.15 7.02 9.86
N SER A 51 1.03 5.70 10.00
CA SER A 51 1.37 4.77 8.91
C SER A 51 0.45 4.94 7.71
N VAL A 52 -0.85 5.18 7.95
CA VAL A 52 -1.83 5.45 6.90
C VAL A 52 -1.60 6.82 6.25
N ASP A 53 -1.35 7.86 7.05
CA ASP A 53 -1.03 9.22 6.58
C ASP A 53 0.21 9.21 5.67
N ASN A 54 1.26 8.48 6.03
CA ASN A 54 2.46 8.36 5.20
C ASN A 54 2.16 7.79 3.81
N LEU A 55 1.35 6.73 3.71
CA LEU A 55 0.96 6.14 2.43
C LEU A 55 -0.04 7.03 1.66
N SER A 56 -0.91 7.75 2.36
CA SER A 56 -1.88 8.68 1.78
C SER A 56 -1.17 9.89 1.15
N ARG A 57 -0.18 10.47 1.84
CA ARG A 57 0.69 11.54 1.30
C ARG A 57 1.51 11.12 0.09
N LYS A 58 1.84 9.83 0.00
CA LYS A 58 2.47 9.22 -1.18
C LYS A 58 1.45 8.85 -2.28
N HIS A 59 0.18 9.18 -2.10
CA HIS A 59 -0.93 8.86 -3.00
C HIS A 59 -1.08 7.37 -3.29
N LEU A 60 -0.64 6.48 -2.41
CA LEU A 60 -0.70 5.03 -2.60
C LEU A 60 -2.01 4.43 -2.08
N ILE A 61 -2.60 5.06 -1.07
CA ILE A 61 -3.89 4.66 -0.51
C ILE A 61 -4.80 5.87 -0.37
N SER A 62 -6.10 5.61 -0.34
CA SER A 62 -7.14 6.57 -0.02
C SER A 62 -7.80 6.17 1.30
N ASP A 63 -7.90 7.14 2.20
CA ASP A 63 -8.57 7.04 3.50
C ASP A 63 -9.87 7.87 3.55
N ARG A 64 -10.34 8.35 2.39
CA ARG A 64 -11.56 9.17 2.26
C ARG A 64 -12.86 8.38 2.38
N SER A 65 -12.79 7.06 2.44
CA SER A 65 -13.93 6.17 2.56
C SER A 65 -13.95 5.51 3.93
N GLU A 66 -15.04 4.82 4.27
CA GLU A 66 -15.14 4.04 5.51
C GLU A 66 -14.10 2.92 5.61
N CYS A 67 -13.54 2.52 4.48
CA CYS A 67 -12.45 1.56 4.36
C CYS A 67 -11.26 2.10 3.57
N LEU A 68 -10.05 1.71 3.98
CA LEU A 68 -8.85 2.00 3.20
C LEU A 68 -8.92 1.30 1.85
N ARG A 69 -8.49 2.00 0.80
CA ARG A 69 -8.40 1.46 -0.55
C ARG A 69 -7.07 1.84 -1.18
N LEU A 70 -6.55 0.98 -2.04
CA LEU A 70 -5.45 1.36 -2.93
C LEU A 70 -5.94 2.39 -3.95
N THR A 71 -5.10 3.36 -4.27
CA THR A 71 -5.29 4.20 -5.46
C THR A 71 -4.80 3.46 -6.70
N GLY A 72 -5.03 4.01 -7.90
CA GLY A 72 -4.42 3.49 -9.13
C GLY A 72 -2.88 3.45 -9.04
N VAL A 73 -2.26 4.45 -8.43
CA VAL A 73 -0.80 4.47 -8.20
C VAL A 73 -0.38 3.39 -7.22
N GLY A 74 -1.13 3.23 -6.12
CA GLY A 74 -0.88 2.15 -5.16
C GLY A 74 -0.94 0.76 -5.79
N GLN A 75 -1.90 0.53 -6.69
CA GLN A 75 -2.02 -0.72 -7.44
C GLN A 75 -0.81 -0.96 -8.36
N MET A 76 -0.36 0.06 -9.09
CA MET A 76 0.83 -0.06 -9.95
C MET A 76 2.09 -0.35 -9.14
N VAL A 77 2.32 0.37 -8.04
CA VAL A 77 3.47 0.15 -7.15
C VAL A 77 3.43 -1.27 -6.56
N LEU A 78 2.27 -1.75 -6.15
CA LEU A 78 2.09 -3.12 -5.66
C LEU A 78 2.42 -4.16 -6.75
N ALA A 79 1.98 -3.95 -7.99
CA ALA A 79 2.28 -4.86 -9.09
C ALA A 79 3.80 -4.95 -9.36
N VAL A 80 4.50 -3.81 -9.37
CA VAL A 80 5.98 -3.78 -9.49
C VAL A 80 6.64 -4.53 -8.31
N MET A 81 6.11 -4.40 -7.09
CA MET A 81 6.61 -5.17 -5.95
C MET A 81 6.44 -6.68 -6.14
N GLN A 82 5.28 -7.12 -6.62
CA GLN A 82 4.98 -8.53 -6.84
C GLN A 82 5.87 -9.11 -7.94
N GLU A 83 6.04 -8.40 -9.05
CA GLU A 83 6.88 -8.83 -10.16
C GLU A 83 8.36 -8.96 -9.75
N ARG A 84 8.87 -7.99 -8.98
CA ARG A 84 10.25 -8.05 -8.46
C ARG A 84 10.47 -9.25 -7.52
N GLU A 85 9.47 -9.61 -6.71
CA GLU A 85 9.56 -10.79 -5.86
C GLU A 85 9.49 -12.08 -6.69
N ARG A 86 8.63 -12.13 -7.71
CA ARG A 86 8.55 -13.25 -8.65
C ARG A 86 9.88 -13.50 -9.35
N ALA A 87 10.47 -12.46 -9.93
CA ALA A 87 11.76 -12.53 -10.62
C ALA A 87 12.90 -12.99 -9.70
N LYS A 88 12.88 -12.65 -8.40
CA LYS A 88 13.86 -13.16 -7.43
C LYS A 88 13.69 -14.64 -7.17
N THR A 89 12.46 -15.11 -7.03
CA THR A 89 12.16 -16.53 -6.79
C THR A 89 12.56 -17.38 -7.99
N GLU A 90 12.26 -16.93 -9.22
CA GLU A 90 12.64 -17.63 -10.45
C GLU A 90 14.17 -17.72 -10.60
N ARG A 91 14.91 -16.64 -10.30
CA ARG A 91 16.38 -16.68 -10.32
C ARG A 91 16.98 -17.65 -9.30
N LYS A 92 16.37 -17.80 -8.13
CA LYS A 92 16.82 -18.76 -7.11
C LYS A 92 16.51 -20.20 -7.48
N ALA A 93 15.42 -20.45 -8.22
CA ALA A 93 15.06 -21.78 -8.67
C ALA A 93 15.91 -22.27 -9.87
N ALA A 94 16.57 -21.35 -10.58
CA ALA A 94 17.44 -21.64 -11.72
C ALA A 94 18.94 -21.76 -11.33
N GLN A 95 19.27 -21.62 -10.05
CA GLN A 95 20.61 -21.85 -9.47
C GLN A 95 20.63 -23.20 -8.75
#